data_AF-H0HS70-F1
#
_entry.id   AF-H0HS70-F1
#
_cell.length_a   1.000
_cell.length_b   1.000
_cell.length_c   1.000
_cell.angle_alpha   90.00
_cell.angle_beta   90.00
_cell.angle_gamma   90.00
#
_symmetry.space_group_name_H-M   'P 1'
#
loop_
_entity.id
_entity.type
_entity.pdbx_description
1 polymer ?
#
loop_
_entity_poly.entity_id
_entity_poly.type
_entity_poly.pdbx_seq_one_letter_code
_entity_poly.pdbx_strand_id
1 'polypeptide(L)' 'GGAVRLNDQPVADERRMVTQADLTADGVVKLSLGKKKHILVRPV' A
#
# COMPACT_ATOMS: atom_id res chain seq x y z
N GLY A 1 -1.25 15.51 -6.37
CA GLY A 1 -1.93 14.24 -6.06
C GLY A 1 -0.97 13.10 -6.30
N GLY A 2 -0.29 12.66 -5.25
CA GLY A 2 0.62 11.52 -5.33
C GLY A 2 -0.17 10.26 -5.67
N ALA A 3 0.16 9.60 -6.78
CA ALA A 3 -0.46 8.34 -7.15
C ALA A 3 0.09 7.22 -6.24
N VAL A 4 -0.43 7.15 -5.01
CA VAL A 4 -0.16 6.06 -4.09
C VAL A 4 -1.09 4.91 -4.43
N ARG A 5 -0.55 3.69 -4.49
CA ARG A 5 -1.36 2.47 -4.58
C ARG A 5 -1.05 1.56 -3.41
N LEU A 6 -2.09 0.97 -2.85
CA LEU A 6 -2.01 -0.06 -1.83
C LEU A 6 -2.54 -1.36 -2.45
N ASN A 7 -1.73 -2.41 -2.48
CA ASN A 7 -2.07 -3.69 -3.12
C ASN A 7 -2.63 -3.50 -4.55
N ASP A 8 -1.97 -2.66 -5.34
CA ASP A 8 -2.36 -2.24 -6.69
C ASP A 8 -3.64 -1.41 -6.80
N GLN A 9 -4.37 -1.19 -5.71
CA GLN A 9 -5.53 -0.31 -5.68
C GLN A 9 -5.09 1.15 -5.49
N PRO A 10 -5.58 2.09 -6.33
CA PRO A 10 -5.29 3.50 -6.16
C PRO A 10 -5.91 4.01 -4.86
N VAL A 11 -5.13 4.74 -4.07
CA VAL A 11 -5.57 5.38 -2.84
C VAL A 11 -5.65 6.88 -3.07
N ALA A 12 -6.85 7.45 -2.88
CA ALA A 12 -7.08 8.89 -3.04
C ALA A 12 -6.60 9.70 -1.82
N ASP A 13 -6.67 9.11 -0.63
CA ASP A 13 -6.20 9.71 0.63
C ASP A 13 -4.90 9.05 1.10
N GLU A 14 -3.78 9.77 0.95
CA GLU A 14 -2.46 9.32 1.36
C GLU A 14 -2.30 9.16 2.89
N ARG A 15 -3.25 9.66 3.69
CA ARG A 15 -3.29 9.50 5.15
C ARG A 15 -4.19 8.34 5.59
N ARG A 16 -4.78 7.58 4.66
CA ARG A 16 -5.61 6.41 4.99
C ARG A 16 -4.81 5.44 5.87
N MET A 17 -5.43 5.01 6.96
CA MET A 17 -4.86 4.01 7.85
C MET A 17 -4.85 2.63 7.18
N VAL A 18 -3.69 1.98 7.18
CA VAL A 18 -3.53 0.60 6.71
C VAL A 18 -3.96 -0.34 7.84
N THR A 19 -4.87 -1.25 7.55
CA THR A 19 -5.44 -2.17 8.53
C THR A 19 -5.05 -3.62 8.24
N GLN A 20 -5.34 -4.54 9.16
CA GLN A 20 -5.07 -5.97 8.93
C GLN A 20 -5.86 -6.53 7.74
N ALA A 21 -7.00 -5.93 7.37
CA ALA A 21 -7.76 -6.33 6.19
C ALA A 21 -7.02 -6.03 4.86
N ASP A 22 -6.04 -5.13 4.90
CA ASP A 22 -5.20 -4.78 3.76
C ASP A 22 -3.97 -5.69 3.64
N LEU A 23 -3.79 -6.67 4.54
CA LEU A 23 -2.69 -7.63 4.45
C LEU A 23 -2.96 -8.67 3.37
N THR A 24 -1.94 -9.00 2.59
CA THR A 24 -1.98 -10.18 1.73
C THR A 24 -1.88 -11.45 2.58
N ALA A 25 -2.10 -12.62 1.95
CA ALA A 25 -1.95 -13.92 2.62
C ALA A 25 -0.56 -14.13 3.27
N ASP A 26 0.46 -13.44 2.78
CA ASP A 26 1.83 -13.48 3.30
C ASP A 26 2.10 -12.46 4.43
N GLY A 27 1.05 -11.75 4.88
CA GLY A 27 1.17 -10.74 5.94
C GLY A 27 1.91 -9.47 5.52
N VAL A 28 1.94 -9.16 4.22
CA VAL A 28 2.63 -7.97 3.68
C VAL A 28 1.63 -7.02 3.01
N VAL A 29 2.01 -5.76 2.90
CA VAL A 29 1.26 -4.75 2.13
C VAL A 29 2.17 -4.18 1.04
N LYS A 30 1.68 -4.13 -0.21
CA LYS A 30 2.42 -3.50 -1.30
C LYS A 30 2.06 -2.03 -1.41
N LEU A 31 2.97 -1.15 -1.00
CA LEU A 31 2.87 0.29 -1.20
C LEU A 31 3.59 0.71 -2.48
N SER A 32 2.88 1.30 -3.42
CA SER A 32 3.46 1.78 -4.68
C SER A 32 3.36 3.29 -4.78
N LEU A 33 4.47 3.93 -5.09
CA LEU A 33 4.60 5.38 -5.28
C LEU A 33 4.91 5.64 -6.75
N GLY A 34 3.88 5.98 -7.53
CA GLY A 34 4.01 6.14 -8.98
C GLY A 34 4.38 4.84 -9.71
N LYS A 35 5.02 4.95 -10.89
CA LYS A 35 5.29 3.82 -11.78
C LYS A 35 6.56 3.00 -11.47
N LYS A 36 7.45 3.51 -10.61
CA LYS A 36 8.81 2.93 -10.44
C LYS A 36 9.11 2.44 -9.03
N LYS A 37 8.45 2.99 -8.02
CA LYS A 37 8.76 2.68 -6.61
C LYS A 37 7.67 1.78 -6.04
N HIS A 38 8.02 0.54 -5.73
CA HIS A 38 7.15 -0.43 -5.07
C HIS A 38 7.88 -0.91 -3.81
N ILE A 39 7.21 -0.83 -2.67
CA ILE A 39 7.76 -1.16 -1.35
C ILE A 39 6.82 -2.20 -0.74
N LEU A 40 7.40 -3.30 -0.25
CA LEU A 40 6.68 -4.27 0.58
C LEU A 40 6.88 -3.89 2.03
N VAL A 41 5.77 -3.69 2.75
CA VAL A 41 5.77 -3.35 4.17
C VAL A 41 5.25 -4.55 4.95
N ARG A 42 5.96 -4.93 6.02
CA ARG A 42 5.48 -5.88 7.02
C ARG A 42 5.13 -5.11 8.29
N PRO A 43 3.91 -5.27 8.84
CA PRO A 43 3.62 -4.76 10.17
C PRO A 43 4.45 -5.53 11.20
N VAL A 44 4.97 -4.81 12.20
CA VAL A 44 5.67 -5.37 13.37
C VAL A 44 4.77 -5.32 14.60
#